data_AF-A0A4P1S1K4-F1
#
_entry.id   AF-A0A4P1S1K4-F1
#
_cell.length_a   1.000
_cell.length_b   1.000
_cell.length_c   1.000
_cell.angle_alpha   90.00
_cell.angle_beta   90.00
_cell.angle_gamma   90.00
#
_symmetry.space_group_name_H-M   'P 1'
#
loop_
_entity.id
_entity.type
_entity.pdbx_description
1 polymer ?
#
loop_
_entity_poly.entity_id
_entity_poly.type
_entity_poly.pdbx_seq_one_letter_code
_entity_poly.pdbx_strand_id
1 'polypeptide(L)'
;MKSILKILVIAVAVFAVSAMMPGKQTVKTDNRNLKHDFARFVELHQRETRVQQVLSNVKTNLTEREKEDLARIIAKESLDSGFSVEFVMAVMKTESSFNKLARSPVGAIGLMQLMPATGKAIARDYGIVLKNSDALYNPELNVTLGIRYLKRLAARFKDMNLVLAAYNMGPTKFRMYRQDNGYPVFKYTKLVRKAHATIDQL
;
A
#
# COMPACT_ATOMS: atom_id res chain seq x y z
N MET A 1 -13.03 19.09 0.00
CA MET A 1 -14.02 19.59 1.00
C MET A 1 -15.48 19.33 0.61
N LYS A 2 -15.97 19.80 -0.55
CA LYS A 2 -17.39 19.61 -0.97
C LYS A 2 -17.79 18.12 -1.11
N SER A 3 -16.87 17.25 -1.51
CA SER A 3 -17.12 15.80 -1.69
C SER A 3 -17.24 15.05 -0.36
N ILE A 4 -16.38 15.37 0.61
CA ILE A 4 -16.40 14.80 1.98
C ILE A 4 -17.69 15.18 2.69
N LEU A 5 -18.09 16.46 2.60
CA LEU A 5 -19.34 16.92 3.20
C LEU A 5 -20.56 16.24 2.58
N LYS A 6 -20.57 16.01 1.26
CA LYS A 6 -21.65 15.27 0.58
C LYS A 6 -21.71 13.81 1.03
N ILE A 7 -20.58 13.11 1.17
CA ILE A 7 -20.53 11.72 1.63
C ILE A 7 -20.95 11.61 3.09
N LEU A 8 -20.49 12.53 3.94
CA LEU A 8 -20.88 12.60 5.35
C LEU A 8 -22.38 12.88 5.49
N VAL A 9 -22.91 13.82 4.69
CA VAL A 9 -24.35 14.13 4.63
C VAL A 9 -25.15 12.92 4.15
N ILE A 10 -24.70 12.19 3.13
CA ILE A 10 -25.37 10.96 2.66
C ILE A 10 -25.33 9.88 3.73
N ALA A 11 -24.19 9.64 4.39
CA ALA A 11 -24.07 8.64 5.45
C ALA A 11 -24.94 8.99 6.67
N VAL A 12 -24.94 10.26 7.09
CA VAL A 12 -25.82 10.78 8.14
C VAL A 12 -27.29 10.69 7.72
N ALA A 13 -27.62 11.00 6.45
CA ALA A 13 -28.99 10.90 5.93
C ALA A 13 -29.47 9.45 5.88
N VAL A 14 -28.63 8.48 5.48
CA VAL A 14 -28.96 7.05 5.53
C VAL A 14 -29.20 6.60 6.97
N PHE A 15 -28.39 7.08 7.92
CA PHE A 15 -28.56 6.80 9.35
C PHE A 15 -29.87 7.40 9.91
N ALA A 16 -30.20 8.64 9.51
CA ALA A 16 -31.42 9.33 9.93
C ALA A 16 -32.69 8.73 9.31
N VAL A 17 -32.65 8.35 8.02
CA VAL A 17 -33.77 7.70 7.32
C VAL A 17 -34.08 6.32 7.93
N SER A 18 -33.04 5.56 8.32
CA SER A 18 -33.24 4.28 9.01
C SER A 18 -33.85 4.45 10.41
N ALA A 19 -33.65 5.61 11.06
CA ALA A 19 -34.23 5.91 12.38
C ALA A 19 -35.67 6.47 12.28
N MET A 20 -36.05 7.05 11.15
CA MET A 20 -37.36 7.71 10.93
C MET A 20 -38.45 6.82 10.32
N MET A 21 -38.14 5.57 9.93
CA MET A 21 -39.13 4.63 9.37
C MET A 21 -39.42 3.45 10.32
N PRO A 22 -40.25 3.62 11.36
CA PRO A 22 -40.71 2.50 12.18
C PRO A 22 -41.77 1.71 11.39
N GLY A 23 -41.44 0.49 10.94
CA GLY A 23 -42.45 -0.46 10.46
C GLY A 23 -42.20 -1.25 9.17
N LYS A 24 -41.06 -1.09 8.48
CA LYS A 24 -40.64 -2.04 7.44
C LYS A 24 -39.58 -2.96 8.00
N GLN A 25 -39.71 -4.27 7.74
CA GLN A 25 -38.83 -5.35 8.21
C GLN A 25 -37.41 -4.85 8.37
N THR A 26 -37.05 -4.56 9.63
CA THR A 26 -35.69 -4.22 9.98
C THR A 26 -34.91 -5.49 9.75
N VAL A 27 -34.13 -5.53 8.67
CA VAL A 27 -32.95 -6.38 8.65
C VAL A 27 -32.28 -6.14 10.00
N LYS A 28 -32.17 -7.17 10.84
CA LYS A 28 -31.46 -7.09 12.12
C LYS A 28 -29.98 -6.88 11.82
N THR A 29 -29.64 -5.68 11.36
CA THR A 29 -28.25 -5.28 11.15
C THR A 29 -27.67 -5.10 12.54
N ASP A 30 -26.71 -5.94 12.92
CA ASP A 30 -26.01 -5.80 14.20
C ASP A 30 -25.35 -4.41 14.22
N ASN A 31 -25.81 -3.54 15.14
CA ASN A 31 -25.29 -2.19 15.32
C ASN A 31 -23.76 -2.16 15.54
N ARG A 32 -23.15 -3.26 16.00
CA ARG A 32 -21.69 -3.38 16.10
C ARG A 32 -21.01 -3.47 14.74
N ASN A 33 -21.58 -4.23 13.80
CA ASN A 33 -21.06 -4.35 12.44
C ASN A 33 -21.19 -3.01 11.70
N LEU A 34 -22.31 -2.30 11.86
CA LEU A 34 -22.49 -0.97 11.27
C LEU A 34 -21.45 0.05 11.75
N LYS A 35 -21.15 0.09 13.06
CA LYS A 35 -20.11 0.99 13.59
C LYS A 35 -18.72 0.64 13.07
N HIS A 36 -18.40 -0.65 13.00
CA HIS A 36 -17.12 -1.12 12.46
C HIS A 36 -16.98 -0.77 10.97
N ASP A 37 -18.02 -1.01 10.17
CA ASP A 37 -18.02 -0.75 8.74
C ASP A 37 -17.92 0.75 8.45
N PHE A 38 -18.60 1.58 9.24
CA PHE A 38 -18.46 3.03 9.14
C PHE A 38 -17.06 3.51 9.52
N ALA A 39 -16.48 3.01 10.62
CA ALA A 39 -15.11 3.37 11.02
C ALA A 39 -14.09 2.99 9.94
N ARG A 40 -14.22 1.77 9.38
CA ARG A 40 -13.38 1.28 8.29
C ARG A 40 -13.54 2.15 7.04
N PHE A 41 -14.77 2.56 6.71
CA PHE A 41 -15.03 3.46 5.58
C PHE A 41 -14.35 4.82 5.77
N VAL A 42 -14.48 5.43 6.94
CA VAL A 42 -13.83 6.71 7.27
C VAL A 42 -12.32 6.59 7.19
N GLU A 43 -11.74 5.54 7.74
CA GLU A 43 -10.29 5.31 7.71
C GLU A 43 -9.76 5.10 6.28
N LEU A 44 -10.46 4.29 5.46
CA LEU A 44 -10.11 4.10 4.05
C LEU A 44 -10.11 5.43 3.29
N HIS A 45 -11.15 6.26 3.50
CA HIS A 45 -11.26 7.53 2.81
C HIS A 45 -10.18 8.54 3.24
N GLN A 46 -9.83 8.57 4.53
CA GLN A 46 -8.73 9.39 5.05
C GLN A 46 -7.39 8.96 4.42
N ARG A 47 -7.12 7.66 4.39
CA ARG A 47 -5.91 7.09 3.77
C ARG A 47 -5.85 7.39 2.28
N GLU A 48 -6.95 7.24 1.55
CA GLU A 48 -7.02 7.56 0.12
C GLU A 48 -6.74 9.05 -0.13
N THR A 49 -7.39 9.94 0.62
CA THR A 49 -7.17 11.40 0.53
C THR A 49 -5.72 11.75 0.82
N ARG A 50 -5.12 11.11 1.82
CA ARG A 50 -3.72 11.30 2.18
C ARG A 50 -2.79 10.89 1.03
N VAL A 51 -3.03 9.74 0.40
CA VAL A 51 -2.23 9.28 -0.75
C VAL A 51 -2.40 10.22 -1.96
N GLN A 52 -3.63 10.69 -2.23
CA GLN A 52 -3.88 11.67 -3.30
C GLN A 52 -3.08 12.95 -3.08
N GLN A 53 -3.07 13.49 -1.85
CA GLN A 53 -2.28 14.67 -1.49
C GLN A 53 -0.77 14.45 -1.71
N VAL A 54 -0.23 13.29 -1.31
CA VAL A 54 1.18 13.00 -1.57
C VAL A 54 1.45 12.93 -3.08
N LEU A 55 0.63 12.18 -3.83
CA LEU A 55 0.80 11.98 -5.27
C LEU A 55 0.63 13.27 -6.10
N SER A 56 -0.11 14.26 -5.61
CA SER A 56 -0.19 15.58 -6.24
C SER A 56 1.05 16.43 -6.02
N ASN A 57 1.82 16.18 -4.97
CA ASN A 57 2.99 16.99 -4.57
C ASN A 57 4.33 16.35 -4.92
N VAL A 58 4.35 15.15 -5.50
CA VAL A 58 5.59 14.48 -5.93
C VAL A 58 5.75 14.52 -7.46
N LYS A 59 7.00 14.60 -7.91
CA LYS A 59 7.32 14.38 -9.33
C LYS A 59 7.10 12.90 -9.67
N THR A 60 6.28 12.62 -10.68
CA THR A 60 5.95 11.27 -11.16
C THR A 60 5.58 11.29 -12.64
N ASN A 61 5.60 10.13 -13.29
CA ASN A 61 5.08 9.90 -14.64
C ASN A 61 3.74 9.12 -14.65
N LEU A 62 3.03 9.13 -13.52
CA LEU A 62 1.66 8.65 -13.40
C LEU A 62 0.69 9.66 -14.02
N THR A 63 -0.30 9.16 -14.76
CA THR A 63 -1.47 9.93 -15.17
C THR A 63 -2.37 10.22 -13.97
N GLU A 64 -3.26 11.22 -14.07
CA GLU A 64 -4.21 11.50 -12.97
C GLU A 64 -5.10 10.30 -12.63
N ARG A 65 -5.58 9.55 -13.63
CA ARG A 65 -6.31 8.31 -13.40
C ARG A 65 -5.49 7.30 -12.61
N GLU A 66 -4.23 7.06 -13.00
CA GLU A 66 -3.38 6.12 -12.25
C GLU A 66 -3.07 6.58 -10.83
N LYS A 67 -3.01 7.90 -10.57
CA LYS A 67 -2.88 8.42 -9.21
C LYS A 67 -4.12 8.12 -8.37
N GLU A 68 -5.31 8.32 -8.93
CA GLU A 68 -6.58 8.00 -8.27
C GLU A 68 -6.69 6.50 -7.97
N ASP A 69 -6.36 5.66 -8.95
CA ASP A 69 -6.40 4.19 -8.82
C ASP A 69 -5.39 3.72 -7.77
N LEU A 70 -4.15 4.23 -7.81
CA LEU A 70 -3.14 3.94 -6.80
C LEU A 70 -3.54 4.42 -5.41
N ALA A 71 -4.18 5.58 -5.28
CA ALA A 71 -4.61 6.07 -3.97
C ALA A 71 -5.58 5.09 -3.31
N ARG A 72 -6.55 4.57 -4.06
CA ARG A 72 -7.49 3.55 -3.57
C ARG A 72 -6.78 2.26 -3.18
N ILE A 73 -5.86 1.78 -4.03
CA ILE A 73 -5.12 0.54 -3.78
C ILE A 73 -4.21 0.66 -2.57
N ILE A 74 -3.43 1.74 -2.47
CA ILE A 74 -2.51 1.97 -1.37
C ILE A 74 -3.29 2.11 -0.07
N ALA A 75 -4.40 2.86 -0.06
CA ALA A 75 -5.25 2.99 1.13
C ALA A 75 -5.74 1.63 1.62
N LYS A 76 -6.30 0.81 0.71
CA LYS A 76 -6.82 -0.52 1.01
C LYS A 76 -5.71 -1.48 1.48
N GLU A 77 -4.65 -1.65 0.69
CA GLU A 77 -3.59 -2.61 0.98
C GLU A 77 -2.77 -2.21 2.21
N SER A 78 -2.60 -0.91 2.48
CA SER A 78 -1.96 -0.42 3.72
C SER A 78 -2.83 -0.74 4.94
N LEU A 79 -4.14 -0.51 4.85
CA LEU A 79 -5.08 -0.87 5.92
C LEU A 79 -5.06 -2.39 6.19
N ASP A 80 -5.15 -3.20 5.14
CA ASP A 80 -5.18 -4.67 5.26
C ASP A 80 -3.85 -5.27 5.74
N SER A 81 -2.73 -4.57 5.55
CA SER A 81 -1.40 -4.99 5.99
C SER A 81 -0.99 -4.45 7.36
N GLY A 82 -1.70 -3.43 7.87
CA GLY A 82 -1.34 -2.71 9.08
C GLY A 82 -0.21 -1.69 8.89
N PHE A 83 0.19 -1.40 7.65
CA PHE A 83 1.17 -0.36 7.37
C PHE A 83 0.50 1.02 7.28
N SER A 84 1.24 2.08 7.63
CA SER A 84 0.82 3.44 7.32
C SER A 84 0.99 3.71 5.82
N VAL A 85 0.21 4.64 5.27
CA VAL A 85 0.36 5.02 3.86
C VAL A 85 1.68 5.75 3.64
N GLU A 86 2.15 6.50 4.64
CA GLU A 86 3.44 7.20 4.66
C GLU A 86 4.60 6.22 4.52
N PHE A 87 4.56 5.08 5.22
CA PHE A 87 5.57 4.04 5.11
C PHE A 87 5.61 3.42 3.71
N VAL A 88 4.45 3.06 3.15
CA VAL A 88 4.37 2.51 1.79
C VAL A 88 4.90 3.51 0.76
N MET A 89 4.51 4.78 0.89
CA MET A 89 4.97 5.86 0.01
C MET A 89 6.46 6.15 0.18
N ALA A 90 7.02 6.01 1.40
CA ALA A 90 8.45 6.14 1.66
C ALA A 90 9.27 5.03 1.00
N VAL A 91 8.79 3.78 1.05
CA VAL A 91 9.40 2.67 0.31
C VAL A 91 9.34 2.96 -1.19
N MET A 92 8.17 3.33 -1.72
CA MET A 92 8.00 3.65 -3.15
C MET A 92 8.91 4.81 -3.62
N LYS A 93 9.03 5.86 -2.79
CA LYS A 93 9.96 6.98 -3.03
C LYS A 93 11.40 6.49 -3.09
N THR A 94 11.80 5.62 -2.16
CA THR A 94 13.16 5.08 -2.07
C THR A 94 13.48 4.17 -3.26
N GLU A 95 12.52 3.37 -3.71
CA GLU A 95 12.70 2.39 -4.79
C GLU A 95 12.75 3.02 -6.18
N SER A 96 11.79 3.90 -6.50
CA SER A 96 11.64 4.39 -7.87
C SER A 96 11.51 5.91 -7.96
N SER A 97 11.43 6.61 -6.83
CA SER A 97 10.99 8.01 -6.78
C SER A 97 9.69 8.24 -7.55
N PHE A 98 8.73 7.31 -7.41
CA PHE A 98 7.42 7.33 -8.06
C PHE A 98 7.47 7.23 -9.60
N ASN A 99 8.51 6.61 -10.16
CA ASN A 99 8.60 6.34 -11.59
C ASN A 99 8.04 4.94 -11.90
N LYS A 100 6.85 4.86 -12.52
CA LYS A 100 6.21 3.59 -12.86
C LYS A 100 6.95 2.77 -13.92
N LEU A 101 7.84 3.42 -14.69
CA LEU A 101 8.65 2.82 -15.74
C LEU A 101 10.08 2.49 -15.29
N ALA A 102 10.39 2.63 -14.00
CA ALA A 102 11.72 2.36 -13.48
C ALA A 102 12.13 0.89 -13.67
N ARG A 103 13.36 0.68 -14.16
CA ARG A 103 14.00 -0.63 -14.22
C ARG A 103 15.45 -0.51 -13.74
N SER A 104 15.82 -1.26 -12.71
CA SER A 104 17.19 -1.26 -12.21
C SER A 104 18.14 -2.07 -13.12
N PRO A 105 19.46 -1.86 -13.03
CA PRO A 105 20.46 -2.65 -13.77
C PRO A 105 20.37 -4.16 -13.50
N VAL A 106 19.90 -4.55 -12.31
CA VAL A 106 19.73 -5.97 -11.93
C VAL A 106 18.33 -6.50 -12.22
N GLY A 107 17.45 -5.70 -12.83
CA GLY A 107 16.18 -6.15 -13.38
C GLY A 107 14.96 -6.01 -12.46
N ALA A 108 15.04 -5.31 -11.33
CA ALA A 108 13.85 -4.90 -10.57
C ALA A 108 13.00 -3.87 -11.36
N ILE A 109 11.67 -3.96 -11.26
CA ILE A 109 10.71 -3.25 -12.14
C ILE A 109 9.67 -2.46 -11.33
N GLY A 110 9.34 -1.27 -11.82
CA GLY A 110 8.16 -0.49 -11.44
C GLY A 110 8.31 0.30 -10.14
N LEU A 111 7.17 0.77 -9.62
CA LEU A 111 7.07 1.70 -8.49
C LEU A 111 7.74 1.19 -7.21
N MET A 112 7.61 -0.10 -6.91
CA MET A 112 8.15 -0.76 -5.73
C MET A 112 9.34 -1.67 -6.04
N GLN A 113 9.92 -1.54 -7.24
CA GLN A 113 11.12 -2.25 -7.71
C GLN A 113 11.09 -3.76 -7.38
N LEU A 114 10.05 -4.44 -7.87
CA LEU A 114 9.96 -5.89 -7.69
C LEU A 114 10.86 -6.62 -8.68
N MET A 115 11.63 -7.57 -8.18
CA MET A 115 12.27 -8.57 -9.03
C MET A 115 11.19 -9.45 -9.69
N PRO A 116 11.32 -9.82 -10.98
CA PRO A 116 10.33 -10.65 -11.67
C PRO A 116 10.01 -11.96 -10.95
N ALA A 117 11.02 -12.64 -10.41
CA ALA A 117 10.83 -13.87 -9.64
C ALA A 117 10.01 -13.63 -8.35
N THR A 118 10.28 -12.53 -7.65
CA THR A 118 9.51 -12.13 -6.46
C THR A 118 8.07 -11.80 -6.84
N GLY A 119 7.86 -10.95 -7.86
CA GLY A 119 6.52 -10.59 -8.33
C GLY A 119 5.70 -11.82 -8.71
N LYS A 120 6.30 -12.77 -9.44
CA LYS A 120 5.65 -14.05 -9.81
C LYS A 120 5.31 -14.90 -8.58
N ALA A 121 6.20 -14.97 -7.59
CA ALA A 121 5.97 -15.73 -6.37
C ALA A 121 4.85 -15.12 -5.52
N ILE A 122 4.78 -13.79 -5.41
CA ILE A 122 3.68 -13.13 -4.68
C ILE A 122 2.36 -13.29 -5.46
N ALA A 123 2.36 -13.06 -6.77
CA ALA A 123 1.15 -13.16 -7.59
C ALA A 123 0.47 -14.53 -7.48
N ARG A 124 1.27 -15.61 -7.49
CA ARG A 124 0.77 -16.99 -7.34
C ARG A 124 0.02 -17.24 -6.04
N ASP A 125 0.48 -16.70 -4.92
CA ASP A 125 -0.20 -16.86 -3.61
C ASP A 125 -1.62 -16.27 -3.62
N TYR A 126 -1.95 -15.42 -4.59
CA TYR A 126 -3.26 -14.78 -4.72
C TYR A 126 -3.97 -15.16 -6.02
N GLY A 127 -3.55 -16.25 -6.68
CA GLY A 127 -4.20 -16.75 -7.90
C GLY A 127 -4.00 -15.86 -9.14
N ILE A 128 -3.01 -14.96 -9.13
CA ILE A 128 -2.71 -14.07 -10.26
C ILE A 128 -1.61 -14.69 -11.12
N VAL A 129 -1.88 -14.85 -12.42
CA VAL A 129 -0.90 -15.34 -13.40
C VAL A 129 -0.28 -14.16 -14.14
N LEU A 130 1.04 -13.97 -13.95
CA LEU A 130 1.80 -12.99 -14.72
C LEU A 130 2.21 -13.59 -16.07
N LYS A 131 1.76 -12.98 -17.17
CA LYS A 131 2.13 -13.41 -18.53
C LYS A 131 3.63 -13.28 -18.78
N ASN A 132 4.23 -12.17 -18.36
CA ASN A 132 5.65 -11.88 -18.43
C ASN A 132 6.06 -10.87 -17.35
N SER A 133 7.34 -10.49 -17.31
CA SER A 133 7.85 -9.49 -16.36
C SER A 133 7.30 -8.08 -16.59
N ASP A 134 6.90 -7.74 -17.81
CA ASP A 134 6.45 -6.39 -18.16
C ASP A 134 5.10 -6.06 -17.53
N ALA A 135 4.34 -7.07 -17.11
CA ALA A 135 3.17 -6.89 -16.25
C ALA A 135 3.51 -6.07 -14.98
N LEU A 136 4.76 -6.11 -14.49
CA LEU A 136 5.19 -5.32 -13.33
C LEU A 136 5.35 -3.82 -13.61
N TYR A 137 5.24 -3.37 -14.86
CA TYR A 137 5.11 -1.94 -15.18
C TYR A 137 3.68 -1.40 -14.93
N ASN A 138 2.69 -2.27 -14.79
CA ASN A 138 1.37 -1.84 -14.36
C ASN A 138 1.46 -1.36 -12.89
N PRO A 139 1.17 -0.08 -12.61
CA PRO A 139 1.41 0.52 -11.30
C PRO A 139 0.57 -0.13 -10.20
N GLU A 140 -0.70 -0.39 -10.47
CA GLU A 140 -1.65 -1.01 -9.53
C GLU A 140 -1.18 -2.40 -9.08
N LEU A 141 -0.81 -3.24 -10.04
CA LEU A 141 -0.29 -4.58 -9.79
C LEU A 141 1.04 -4.53 -9.04
N ASN A 142 1.96 -3.67 -9.47
CA ASN A 142 3.28 -3.55 -8.86
C ASN A 142 3.19 -3.17 -7.38
N VAL A 143 2.36 -2.18 -7.06
CA VAL A 143 2.16 -1.70 -5.69
C VAL A 143 1.43 -2.73 -4.83
N THR A 144 0.40 -3.37 -5.37
CA THR A 144 -0.32 -4.45 -4.68
C THR A 144 0.63 -5.58 -4.29
N LEU A 145 1.43 -6.07 -5.24
CA LEU A 145 2.40 -7.14 -4.99
C LEU A 145 3.51 -6.71 -4.04
N GLY A 146 3.95 -5.44 -4.10
CA GLY A 146 5.00 -4.90 -3.24
C GLY A 146 4.59 -4.79 -1.78
N ILE A 147 3.39 -4.25 -1.50
CA ILE A 147 2.84 -4.17 -0.15
C ILE A 147 2.62 -5.58 0.43
N ARG A 148 2.11 -6.52 -0.37
CA ARG A 148 1.93 -7.92 0.06
C ARG A 148 3.26 -8.61 0.31
N TYR A 149 4.30 -8.29 -0.45
CA TYR A 149 5.65 -8.79 -0.17
C TYR A 149 6.17 -8.26 1.17
N LEU A 150 6.04 -6.95 1.43
CA LEU A 150 6.38 -6.36 2.73
C LEU A 150 5.64 -7.05 3.87
N LYS A 151 4.33 -7.30 3.72
CA LYS A 151 3.52 -8.01 4.72
C LYS A 151 4.05 -9.43 4.99
N ARG A 152 4.42 -10.18 3.94
CA ARG A 152 5.02 -11.51 4.08
C ARG A 152 6.34 -11.46 4.86
N LEU A 153 7.18 -10.47 4.59
CA LEU A 153 8.44 -10.27 5.32
C LEU A 153 8.20 -9.87 6.77
N ALA A 154 7.23 -8.99 7.05
CA ALA A 154 6.87 -8.56 8.40
C ALA A 154 6.40 -9.73 9.27
N ALA A 155 5.57 -10.62 8.71
CA ALA A 155 5.16 -11.85 9.38
C ALA A 155 6.34 -12.77 9.73
N ARG A 156 7.41 -12.74 8.91
CA ARG A 156 8.61 -13.58 9.12
C ARG A 156 9.59 -13.00 10.12
N PHE A 157 9.86 -11.71 10.08
CA PHE A 157 11.00 -11.12 10.81
C PHE A 157 10.63 -10.34 12.06
N LYS A 158 9.37 -9.88 12.22
CA LYS A 158 8.88 -9.08 13.37
C LYS A 158 9.66 -7.79 13.72
N ASP A 159 10.80 -7.54 13.07
CA ASP A 159 11.64 -6.34 13.16
C ASP A 159 11.66 -5.64 11.79
N MET A 160 11.22 -4.38 11.75
CA MET A 160 11.10 -3.60 10.52
C MET A 160 12.46 -3.31 9.85
N ASN A 161 13.56 -3.27 10.60
CA ASN A 161 14.88 -3.13 10.02
C ASN A 161 15.25 -4.38 9.21
N LEU A 162 14.91 -5.56 9.71
CA LEU A 162 15.10 -6.83 9.01
C LEU A 162 14.18 -6.97 7.80
N VAL A 163 12.93 -6.52 7.93
CA VAL A 163 11.97 -6.47 6.82
C VAL A 163 12.52 -5.65 5.66
N LEU A 164 12.96 -4.42 5.93
CA LEU A 164 13.48 -3.53 4.90
C LEU A 164 14.80 -4.04 4.31
N ALA A 165 15.68 -4.62 5.12
CA ALA A 165 16.89 -5.25 4.62
C ALA A 165 16.59 -6.45 3.71
N ALA A 166 15.66 -7.32 4.09
CA ALA A 166 15.25 -8.48 3.29
C ALA A 166 14.50 -8.07 2.01
N TYR A 167 13.73 -6.99 2.06
CA TYR A 167 13.05 -6.42 0.90
C TYR A 167 14.09 -5.96 -0.15
N ASN A 168 15.08 -5.17 0.28
CA ASN A 168 16.11 -4.62 -0.60
C ASN A 168 17.11 -5.66 -1.13
N MET A 169 17.56 -6.60 -0.30
CA MET A 169 18.53 -7.63 -0.74
C MET A 169 17.90 -8.74 -1.57
N GLY A 170 16.59 -8.97 -1.41
CA GLY A 170 15.91 -10.16 -1.87
C GLY A 170 16.12 -11.36 -0.92
N PRO A 171 15.18 -12.32 -0.89
CA PRO A 171 15.07 -13.31 0.17
C PRO A 171 16.21 -14.35 0.16
N THR A 172 16.76 -14.67 -1.03
CA THR A 172 17.87 -15.61 -1.19
C THR A 172 19.17 -15.01 -0.65
N LYS A 173 19.54 -13.81 -1.14
CA LYS A 173 20.74 -13.11 -0.68
C LYS A 173 20.68 -12.78 0.80
N PHE A 174 19.52 -12.36 1.30
CA PHE A 174 19.34 -12.10 2.73
C PHE A 174 19.56 -13.36 3.57
N ARG A 175 19.07 -14.53 3.12
CA ARG A 175 19.27 -15.80 3.84
C ARG A 175 20.75 -16.19 3.90
N MET A 176 21.45 -16.09 2.77
CA MET A 176 22.89 -16.39 2.70
C MET A 176 23.68 -15.41 3.58
N TYR A 177 23.43 -14.11 3.43
CA TYR A 177 24.07 -13.08 4.26
C TYR A 177 23.88 -13.35 5.76
N ARG A 178 22.65 -13.72 6.16
CA ARG A 178 22.34 -14.04 7.55
C ARG A 178 23.11 -15.24 8.09
N GLN A 179 23.31 -16.27 7.25
CA GLN A 179 24.06 -17.46 7.63
C GLN A 179 25.55 -17.13 7.82
N ASP A 180 26.11 -16.28 6.97
CA ASP A 180 27.55 -16.02 6.93
C ASP A 180 27.99 -14.86 7.85
N ASN A 181 27.12 -13.87 8.08
CA ASN A 181 27.50 -12.58 8.70
C ASN A 181 26.54 -12.08 9.79
N GLY A 182 25.45 -12.79 10.09
CA GLY A 182 24.39 -12.26 10.96
C GLY A 182 23.54 -11.18 10.30
N TYR A 183 23.06 -10.16 11.04
CA TYR A 183 22.14 -9.16 10.49
C TYR A 183 22.86 -7.99 9.80
N PRO A 184 22.38 -7.53 8.64
CA PRO A 184 23.08 -6.53 7.83
C PRO A 184 23.00 -5.11 8.40
N VAL A 185 23.97 -4.28 8.01
CA VAL A 185 23.94 -2.83 8.28
C VAL A 185 22.74 -2.18 7.56
N PHE A 186 21.90 -1.49 8.32
CA PHE A 186 20.61 -0.96 7.89
C PHE A 186 20.67 0.33 7.05
N LYS A 187 21.57 0.40 6.05
CA LYS A 187 21.70 1.57 5.16
C LYS A 187 20.39 1.87 4.43
N TYR A 188 19.76 0.84 3.88
CA TYR A 188 18.46 0.98 3.20
C TYR A 188 17.37 1.49 4.15
N THR A 189 17.32 1.02 5.39
CA THR A 189 16.37 1.51 6.40
C THR A 189 16.55 3.00 6.72
N LYS A 190 17.79 3.52 6.67
CA LYS A 190 18.03 4.97 6.82
C LYS A 190 17.45 5.76 5.64
N LEU A 191 17.53 5.22 4.41
CA LEU A 191 16.94 5.85 3.23
C LEU A 191 15.42 5.90 3.33
N VAL A 192 14.79 4.79 3.71
CA VAL A 192 13.32 4.74 3.90
C VAL A 192 12.87 5.69 5.01
N ARG A 193 13.61 5.79 6.13
CA ARG A 193 13.31 6.77 7.18
C ARG A 193 13.43 8.21 6.71
N LYS A 194 14.45 8.54 5.93
CA LYS A 194 14.59 9.86 5.33
C LYS A 194 13.44 10.17 4.36
N ALA A 195 13.06 9.21 3.52
CA ALA A 195 11.93 9.34 2.62
C ALA A 195 10.62 9.53 3.39
N HIS A 196 10.41 8.80 4.49
CA HIS A 196 9.23 8.92 5.35
C HIS A 196 9.08 10.35 5.89
N ALA A 197 10.17 10.90 6.46
CA ALA A 197 10.15 12.29 6.95
C ALA A 197 9.83 13.31 5.87
N THR A 198 10.23 13.07 4.61
CA THR A 198 9.83 13.91 3.47
C THR A 198 8.35 13.73 3.12
N ILE A 199 7.84 12.51 3.12
CA ILE A 199 6.43 12.23 2.80
C ILE A 199 5.51 12.86 3.85
N ASP A 200 5.87 12.81 5.14
CA ASP A 200 5.11 13.40 6.25
C ASP A 200 4.89 14.91 6.10
N GLN A 201 5.75 15.60 5.35
CA GLN A 201 5.71 17.05 5.15
C GLN A 201 4.90 17.49 3.93
N LEU A 202 4.48 16.55 3.07
CA LEU A 202 3.64 16.81 1.87
C LEU A 202 2.16 16.74 2.22
#